data_AF-A0A3D3GEG8-F1
#
_entry.id   AF-A0A3D3GEG8-F1
#
_cell.length_a   1.000
_cell.length_b   1.000
_cell.length_c   1.000
_cell.angle_alpha   90.00
_cell.angle_beta   90.00
_cell.angle_gamma   90.00
#
_symmetry.space_group_name_H-M   'P 1'
#
loop_
_entity.id
_entity.type
_entity.pdbx_description
1 polymer ?
#
loop_
_entity_poly.entity_id
_entity_poly.type
_entity_poly.pdbx_seq_one_letter_code
_entity_poly.pdbx_strand_id
1 'polypeptide(L)'
;MANRISSLLLLPLILLTPAMATTPALIEVDRLEEATLYFRATEGIVAPPPLKTDLLEPKILGTIHDQTPATPYFVLSGRSSPGGETQIFVVRPKTKSTHFVFPGKIFDPKTRATLLDSRAFVGRCLKTSPHSVYVVFQRERIDRRHQMQPSVFLAEAGEDHLRERLLERGFPRISDTLKLVKAKVCREIEGKNRLMLRKPLDLTPRRGMNDDDDDEDEDEKKDTEPKEAEPKAAVELKT
;
A
#
# COMPACT_ATOMS: atom_id res chain seq x y z
N MET A 1 -62.09 1.13 -53.24
CA MET A 1 -60.65 1.04 -52.93
C MET A 1 -60.36 2.07 -51.84
N ALA A 2 -60.13 1.65 -50.60
CA ALA A 2 -59.95 2.55 -49.46
C ALA A 2 -58.57 2.32 -48.84
N ASN A 3 -57.65 3.27 -49.06
CA ASN A 3 -56.33 3.31 -48.45
C ASN A 3 -56.45 3.84 -47.01
N ARG A 4 -56.10 3.02 -46.02
CA ARG A 4 -55.90 3.46 -44.64
C ARG A 4 -54.41 3.66 -44.39
N ILE A 5 -54.01 4.91 -44.19
CA ILE A 5 -52.65 5.31 -43.79
C ILE A 5 -52.60 5.24 -42.27
N SER A 6 -51.94 4.20 -41.74
CA SER A 6 -51.66 4.09 -40.30
C SER A 6 -50.51 5.01 -39.94
N SER A 7 -50.85 6.12 -39.28
CA SER A 7 -49.90 7.05 -38.69
C SER A 7 -49.32 6.46 -37.40
N LEU A 8 -48.12 5.88 -37.50
CA LEU A 8 -47.32 5.42 -36.36
C LEU A 8 -46.70 6.64 -35.66
N LEU A 9 -47.31 7.03 -34.54
CA LEU A 9 -46.77 7.99 -33.59
C LEU A 9 -45.51 7.42 -32.90
N LEU A 10 -44.34 7.89 -33.31
CA LEU A 10 -43.10 7.71 -32.54
C LEU A 10 -43.15 8.59 -31.29
N LEU A 11 -43.39 7.98 -30.12
CA LEU A 11 -43.16 8.62 -28.83
C LEU A 11 -41.66 8.57 -28.52
N PRO A 12 -41.01 9.72 -28.22
CA PRO A 12 -39.61 9.73 -27.81
C PRO A 12 -39.49 9.08 -26.42
N LEU A 13 -38.79 7.95 -26.36
CA LEU A 13 -38.46 7.27 -25.13
C LEU A 13 -37.40 8.11 -24.38
N ILE A 14 -37.85 8.98 -23.48
CA ILE A 14 -36.97 9.77 -22.61
C ILE A 14 -36.37 8.82 -21.57
N LEU A 15 -35.15 8.36 -21.84
CA LEU A 15 -34.33 7.63 -20.87
C LEU A 15 -33.91 8.58 -19.75
N LEU A 16 -34.66 8.62 -18.65
CA LEU A 16 -34.20 9.21 -17.39
C LEU A 16 -33.03 8.35 -16.87
N THR A 17 -31.80 8.78 -17.12
CA THR A 17 -30.64 8.21 -16.43
C THR A 17 -30.68 8.69 -14.98
N PRO A 18 -30.74 7.79 -13.97
CA PRO A 18 -30.67 8.20 -12.58
C PRO A 18 -29.34 8.91 -12.35
N ALA A 19 -29.40 10.17 -11.90
CA ALA A 19 -28.22 10.87 -11.43
C ALA A 19 -27.71 10.10 -10.21
N MET A 20 -26.59 9.40 -10.37
CA MET A 20 -25.95 8.72 -9.25
C MET A 20 -25.46 9.78 -8.27
N ALA A 21 -26.23 10.03 -7.22
CA ALA A 21 -25.85 10.86 -6.11
C ALA A 21 -24.54 10.31 -5.55
N THR A 22 -23.44 11.02 -5.81
CA THR A 22 -22.16 10.71 -5.20
C THR A 22 -22.27 11.22 -3.77
N THR A 23 -22.43 10.31 -2.81
CA THR A 23 -22.44 10.67 -1.39
C THR A 23 -21.14 11.44 -1.10
N PRO A 24 -21.21 12.72 -0.70
CA PRO A 24 -20.02 13.53 -0.47
C PRO A 24 -19.17 12.87 0.62
N ALA A 25 -17.85 12.89 0.45
CA ALA A 25 -16.94 12.43 1.48
C ALA A 25 -17.13 13.31 2.73
N LEU A 26 -17.49 12.69 3.84
CA LEU A 26 -17.81 13.39 5.08
C LEU A 26 -16.57 13.98 5.77
N ILE A 27 -15.40 13.38 5.53
CA ILE A 27 -14.10 13.80 6.05
C ILE A 27 -13.10 13.72 4.90
N GLU A 28 -12.39 14.82 4.65
CA GLU A 28 -11.35 14.94 3.64
C GLU A 28 -10.04 15.44 4.27
N VAL A 29 -8.92 15.22 3.59
CA VAL A 29 -7.64 15.80 4.00
C VAL A 29 -7.60 17.26 3.52
N ASP A 30 -7.48 18.20 4.46
CA ASP A 30 -7.33 19.63 4.17
C ASP A 30 -5.91 19.91 3.68
N ARG A 31 -4.91 19.45 4.45
CA ARG A 31 -3.49 19.63 4.12
C ARG A 31 -2.60 18.59 4.81
N LEU A 32 -1.36 18.54 4.34
CA LEU A 32 -0.28 17.71 4.86
C LEU A 32 0.94 18.61 5.13
N GLU A 33 1.31 18.76 6.40
CA GLU A 33 2.44 19.60 6.86
C GLU A 33 3.32 18.75 7.77
N GLU A 34 4.63 18.69 7.51
CA GLU A 34 5.61 17.99 8.35
C GLU A 34 5.18 16.57 8.78
N ALA A 35 4.70 15.79 7.81
CA ALA A 35 4.18 14.43 8.03
C ALA A 35 2.92 14.33 8.92
N THR A 36 2.25 15.45 9.18
CA THR A 36 0.97 15.51 9.90
C THR A 36 -0.16 15.79 8.92
N LEU A 37 -1.17 14.92 8.93
CA LEU A 37 -2.40 15.10 8.17
C LEU A 37 -3.40 15.93 8.97
N TYR A 38 -3.92 16.98 8.36
CA TYR A 38 -5.00 17.81 8.88
C TYR A 38 -6.29 17.54 8.11
N PHE A 39 -7.40 17.46 8.82
CA PHE A 39 -8.67 17.02 8.26
C PHE A 39 -9.70 18.16 8.25
N ARG A 40 -10.51 18.19 7.20
CA ARG A 40 -11.72 19.01 7.10
C ARG A 40 -12.93 18.07 7.09
N ALA A 41 -13.96 18.41 7.86
CA ALA A 41 -15.23 17.70 7.86
C ALA A 41 -16.34 18.57 7.26
N THR A 42 -17.35 17.94 6.66
CA THR A 42 -18.58 18.61 6.24
C THR A 42 -19.41 19.04 7.46
N GLU A 43 -20.31 20.02 7.28
CA GLU A 43 -21.14 20.58 8.36
C GLU A 43 -21.84 19.50 9.19
N GLY A 44 -21.78 19.65 10.52
CA GLY A 44 -22.40 18.72 11.48
C GLY A 44 -21.52 17.53 11.89
N ILE A 45 -20.32 17.37 11.33
CA ILE A 45 -19.38 16.31 11.70
C ILE A 45 -18.13 16.90 12.33
N VAL A 46 -17.69 16.30 13.43
CA VAL A 46 -16.45 16.69 14.12
C VAL A 46 -15.26 16.08 13.35
N ALA A 47 -14.38 16.93 12.83
CA ALA A 47 -13.16 16.49 12.19
C ALA A 47 -12.28 15.72 13.19
N PRO A 48 -11.65 14.60 12.79
CA PRO A 48 -10.73 13.88 13.66
C PRO A 48 -9.51 14.76 14.00
N PRO A 49 -8.82 14.47 15.12
CA PRO A 49 -7.59 15.18 15.46
C PRO A 49 -6.52 14.96 14.38
N PRO A 50 -5.55 15.89 14.24
CA PRO A 50 -4.44 15.72 13.31
C PRO A 50 -3.74 14.38 13.49
N LEU A 51 -3.41 13.72 12.38
CA LEU A 51 -2.74 12.43 12.39
C LEU A 51 -1.27 12.62 12.02
N LYS A 52 -0.40 12.57 13.02
CA LYS A 52 1.05 12.54 12.81
C LYS A 52 1.45 11.18 12.25
N THR A 53 2.23 11.19 11.18
CA THR A 53 2.83 10.00 10.56
C THR A 53 4.34 10.07 10.71
N ASP A 54 4.99 8.92 10.81
CA ASP A 54 6.46 8.84 10.85
C ASP A 54 7.08 8.75 9.44
N LEU A 55 6.34 9.21 8.43
CA LEU A 55 6.75 9.10 7.04
C LEU A 55 7.62 10.29 6.62
N LEU A 56 8.72 9.99 5.95
CA LEU A 56 9.53 10.98 5.25
C LEU A 56 8.93 11.24 3.87
N GLU A 57 8.79 12.53 3.53
CA GLU A 57 8.21 13.01 2.26
C GLU A 57 6.84 12.37 1.94
N PRO A 58 5.85 12.44 2.84
CA PRO A 58 4.57 11.83 2.58
C PRO A 58 3.83 12.57 1.46
N LYS A 59 3.12 11.82 0.64
CA LYS A 59 2.26 12.33 -0.44
C LYS A 59 0.93 11.61 -0.41
N ILE A 60 -0.15 12.37 -0.48
CA ILE A 60 -1.51 11.82 -0.50
C ILE A 60 -1.81 11.27 -1.90
N LEU A 61 -2.23 10.01 -1.96
CA LEU A 61 -2.58 9.31 -3.20
C LEU A 61 -4.09 9.20 -3.40
N GLY A 62 -4.84 9.00 -2.31
CA GLY A 62 -6.30 8.92 -2.34
C GLY A 62 -6.90 8.49 -1.01
N THR A 63 -8.18 8.15 -1.03
CA THR A 63 -8.96 7.71 0.13
C THR A 63 -9.74 6.44 -0.17
N ILE A 64 -9.92 5.60 0.85
CA ILE A 64 -10.75 4.40 0.83
C ILE A 64 -11.89 4.64 1.84
N HIS A 65 -13.09 4.82 1.32
CA HIS A 65 -14.29 5.04 2.12
C HIS A 65 -14.96 3.71 2.47
N ASP A 66 -15.46 3.63 3.69
CA ASP A 66 -16.36 2.56 4.14
C ASP A 66 -17.82 2.91 3.76
N GLN A 67 -18.72 1.93 3.88
CA GLN A 67 -20.16 2.14 3.80
C GLN A 67 -20.72 2.92 4.99
N THR A 68 -20.05 2.79 6.15
CA THR A 68 -20.43 3.50 7.36
C THR A 68 -19.93 4.94 7.32
N PRO A 69 -20.57 5.89 8.03
CA PRO A 69 -20.09 7.26 8.16
C PRO A 69 -18.78 7.38 8.98
N ALA A 70 -18.00 6.30 9.09
CA ALA A 70 -16.72 6.26 9.77
C ALA A 70 -15.63 7.03 9.01
N THR A 71 -14.58 7.39 9.73
CA THR A 71 -13.38 8.02 9.16
C THR A 71 -12.80 7.16 8.03
N PRO A 72 -12.54 7.71 6.83
CA PRO A 72 -11.97 6.92 5.75
C PRO A 72 -10.53 6.49 6.07
N TYR A 73 -10.02 5.51 5.31
CA TYR A 73 -8.59 5.27 5.25
C TYR A 73 -7.95 6.20 4.23
N PHE A 74 -6.77 6.72 4.56
CA PHE A 74 -5.98 7.59 3.72
C PHE A 74 -4.82 6.80 3.12
N VAL A 75 -4.69 6.83 1.80
CA VAL A 75 -3.60 6.19 1.07
C VAL A 75 -2.50 7.22 0.82
N LEU A 76 -1.34 6.97 1.41
CA LEU A 76 -0.15 7.81 1.32
C LEU A 76 0.97 7.05 0.61
N SER A 77 1.91 7.77 0.01
CA SER A 77 3.25 7.25 -0.28
C SER A 77 4.28 8.01 0.53
N GLY A 78 5.33 7.32 0.98
CA GLY A 78 6.44 7.94 1.71
C GLY A 78 7.56 6.92 1.97
N ARG A 79 8.55 7.30 2.77
CA ARG A 79 9.62 6.40 3.24
C ARG A 79 9.59 6.32 4.77
N SER A 80 9.81 5.13 5.34
CA SER A 80 9.90 4.98 6.81
C SER A 80 11.25 5.37 7.40
N SER A 81 12.30 5.48 6.57
CA SER A 81 13.65 5.80 7.01
C SER A 81 14.44 6.54 5.93
N PRO A 82 15.48 7.31 6.30
CA PRO A 82 16.37 7.95 5.34
C PRO A 82 17.04 6.90 4.43
N GLY A 83 16.95 7.08 3.11
CA GLY A 83 17.47 6.12 2.13
C GLY A 83 16.61 4.86 1.93
N GLY A 84 15.51 4.70 2.65
CA GLY A 84 14.55 3.62 2.45
C GLY A 84 13.79 3.72 1.13
N GLU A 85 13.25 2.60 0.65
CA GLU A 85 12.39 2.61 -0.54
C GLU A 85 11.05 3.30 -0.24
N THR A 86 10.50 4.00 -1.24
CA THR A 86 9.12 4.51 -1.15
C THR A 86 8.16 3.33 -1.04
N GLN A 87 7.22 3.39 -0.11
CA GLN A 87 6.15 2.41 0.08
C GLN A 87 4.80 3.12 0.06
N ILE A 88 3.73 2.34 -0.03
CA ILE A 88 2.35 2.80 0.12
C ILE A 88 1.93 2.54 1.56
N PHE A 89 1.33 3.52 2.22
CA PHE A 89 0.81 3.41 3.57
C PHE A 89 -0.68 3.68 3.54
N VAL A 90 -1.46 2.82 4.17
CA VAL A 90 -2.88 3.02 4.38
C VAL A 90 -3.09 3.26 5.86
N VAL A 91 -3.51 4.48 6.19
CA VAL A 91 -3.62 4.97 7.56
C VAL A 91 -5.03 5.42 7.88
N ARG A 92 -5.47 5.19 9.11
CA ARG A 92 -6.72 5.73 9.66
C ARG A 92 -6.43 6.13 11.12
N PRO A 93 -6.96 7.27 11.62
CA PRO A 93 -6.78 7.67 13.01
C PRO A 93 -7.15 6.54 13.97
N LYS A 94 -6.34 6.34 15.02
CA LYS A 94 -6.51 5.30 16.06
C LYS A 94 -6.35 3.84 15.58
N THR A 95 -5.91 3.61 14.34
CA THR A 95 -5.63 2.27 13.82
C THR A 95 -4.18 2.12 13.41
N LYS A 96 -3.66 0.89 13.44
CA LYS A 96 -2.32 0.60 12.94
C LYS A 96 -2.26 0.83 11.43
N SER A 97 -1.20 1.47 10.96
CA SER A 97 -0.97 1.65 9.52
C SER A 97 -0.67 0.30 8.85
N THR A 98 -1.31 0.03 7.71
CA THR A 98 -0.92 -1.06 6.82
C THR A 98 0.04 -0.53 5.76
N HIS A 99 1.09 -1.28 5.47
CA HIS A 99 2.07 -0.94 4.42
C HIS A 99 1.97 -1.88 3.22
N PHE A 100 2.15 -1.34 2.02
CA PHE A 100 2.19 -2.08 0.78
C PHE A 100 3.41 -1.71 -0.04
N VAL A 101 3.85 -2.69 -0.83
CA VAL A 101 4.91 -2.52 -1.82
C VAL A 101 4.46 -1.51 -2.88
N PHE A 102 5.30 -0.51 -3.15
CA PHE A 102 5.01 0.50 -4.17
C PHE A 102 4.89 -0.13 -5.57
N PRO A 103 3.90 0.28 -6.40
CA PRO A 103 3.65 -0.35 -7.69
C PRO A 103 4.80 -0.13 -8.68
N GLY A 104 4.89 -0.99 -9.69
CA GLY A 104 5.83 -0.89 -10.80
C GLY A 104 6.52 -2.21 -11.11
N LYS A 105 7.69 -2.15 -11.74
CA LYS A 105 8.43 -3.35 -12.13
C LYS A 105 9.63 -3.59 -11.24
N ILE A 106 9.82 -4.84 -10.84
CA ILE A 106 11.03 -5.31 -10.16
C ILE A 106 11.77 -6.24 -11.12
N PHE A 107 13.05 -5.93 -11.35
CA PHE A 107 13.92 -6.74 -12.20
C PHE A 107 14.97 -7.47 -11.37
N ASP A 108 15.30 -8.68 -11.80
CA ASP A 108 16.44 -9.43 -11.30
C ASP A 108 17.74 -8.66 -11.63
N PRO A 109 18.64 -8.44 -10.66
CA PRO A 109 19.84 -7.64 -10.88
C PRO A 109 20.87 -8.31 -11.79
N LYS A 110 20.87 -9.64 -11.91
CA LYS A 110 21.81 -10.42 -12.73
C LYS A 110 21.26 -10.63 -14.14
N THR A 111 20.03 -11.16 -14.24
CA THR A 111 19.44 -11.56 -15.52
C THR A 111 18.64 -10.45 -16.20
N ARG A 112 18.31 -9.37 -15.46
CA ARG A 112 17.37 -8.32 -15.87
C ARG A 112 15.97 -8.84 -16.20
N ALA A 113 15.66 -10.09 -15.87
CA ALA A 113 14.33 -10.63 -16.03
C ALA A 113 13.34 -9.93 -15.08
N THR A 114 12.12 -9.68 -15.53
CA THR A 114 11.07 -9.15 -14.67
C THR A 114 10.65 -10.21 -13.64
N LEU A 115 10.73 -9.86 -12.37
CA LEU A 115 10.30 -10.67 -11.23
C LEU A 115 8.89 -10.30 -10.79
N LEU A 116 8.59 -9.00 -10.78
CA LEU A 116 7.27 -8.46 -10.45
C LEU A 116 6.91 -7.37 -11.45
N ASP A 117 5.66 -7.34 -11.90
CA ASP A 117 5.07 -6.24 -12.66
C ASP A 117 3.72 -5.92 -12.04
N SER A 118 3.61 -4.76 -11.39
CA SER A 118 2.40 -4.37 -10.65
C SER A 118 1.92 -2.96 -11.02
N ARG A 119 0.60 -2.77 -10.99
CA ARG A 119 -0.08 -1.48 -11.15
C ARG A 119 -1.13 -1.35 -10.06
N ALA A 120 -1.13 -0.22 -9.36
CA ALA A 120 -2.05 0.02 -8.26
C ALA A 120 -3.03 1.15 -8.60
N PHE A 121 -4.25 1.02 -8.10
CA PHE A 121 -5.33 1.98 -8.30
C PHE A 121 -6.07 2.20 -6.99
N VAL A 122 -6.59 3.41 -6.78
CA VAL A 122 -7.31 3.82 -5.57
C VAL A 122 -8.61 4.53 -5.92
N GLY A 123 -9.67 4.28 -5.15
CA GLY A 123 -11.01 4.83 -5.33
C GLY A 123 -11.99 3.78 -5.84
N ARG A 124 -13.04 4.19 -6.55
CA ARG A 124 -14.07 3.27 -7.09
C ARG A 124 -13.58 2.58 -8.36
N CYS A 125 -12.59 1.68 -8.22
CA CYS A 125 -11.86 1.07 -9.34
C CYS A 125 -12.42 -0.27 -9.85
N LEU A 126 -13.46 -0.80 -9.20
CA LEU A 126 -14.10 -2.07 -9.57
C LEU A 126 -15.58 -1.83 -9.86
N LYS A 127 -16.07 -2.34 -11.00
CA LYS A 127 -17.49 -2.21 -11.37
C LYS A 127 -18.43 -3.00 -10.45
N THR A 128 -17.92 -4.09 -9.88
CA THR A 128 -18.69 -5.01 -9.03
C THR A 128 -18.80 -4.52 -7.59
N SER A 129 -17.94 -3.59 -7.17
CA SER A 129 -17.95 -3.04 -5.82
C SER A 129 -18.38 -1.58 -5.89
N PRO A 130 -19.47 -1.18 -5.22
CA PRO A 130 -19.85 0.22 -5.14
C PRO A 130 -18.90 1.05 -4.26
N HIS A 131 -17.97 0.40 -3.54
CA HIS A 131 -17.07 1.03 -2.57
C HIS A 131 -15.75 1.47 -3.20
N SER A 132 -15.10 2.43 -2.55
CA SER A 132 -13.71 2.75 -2.85
C SER A 132 -12.82 1.61 -2.34
N VAL A 133 -11.85 1.22 -3.16
CA VAL A 133 -10.89 0.15 -2.86
C VAL A 133 -9.49 0.60 -3.22
N TYR A 134 -8.48 -0.01 -2.59
CA TYR A 134 -7.12 -0.05 -3.11
C TYR A 134 -6.95 -1.40 -3.80
N VAL A 135 -6.64 -1.38 -5.10
CA VAL A 135 -6.48 -2.58 -5.92
C VAL A 135 -5.12 -2.59 -6.60
N VAL A 136 -4.41 -3.71 -6.50
CA VAL A 136 -3.13 -3.93 -7.17
C VAL A 136 -3.29 -5.09 -8.13
N PHE A 137 -3.14 -4.82 -9.41
CA PHE A 137 -2.99 -5.85 -10.43
C PHE A 137 -1.52 -6.18 -10.52
N GLN A 138 -1.14 -7.41 -10.24
CA GLN A 138 0.26 -7.82 -10.24
C GLN A 138 0.48 -9.11 -11.02
N ARG A 139 1.69 -9.25 -11.53
CA ARG A 139 2.20 -10.46 -12.16
C ARG A 139 3.53 -10.77 -11.51
N GLU A 140 3.68 -11.98 -11.00
CA GLU A 140 4.87 -12.39 -10.25
C GLU A 140 5.51 -13.65 -10.84
N ARG A 141 6.83 -13.70 -10.86
CA ARG A 141 7.60 -14.88 -11.25
C ARG A 141 7.80 -15.78 -10.02
N ILE A 142 7.13 -16.93 -10.00
CA ILE A 142 7.30 -17.92 -8.94
C ILE A 142 8.43 -18.88 -9.29
N ASP A 143 9.29 -19.20 -8.31
CA ASP A 143 10.62 -19.85 -8.45
C ASP A 143 10.66 -21.27 -9.05
N ARG A 144 9.53 -21.75 -9.60
CA ARG A 144 9.41 -23.05 -10.30
C ARG A 144 8.63 -22.98 -11.59
N ARG A 145 8.07 -21.82 -11.92
CA ARG A 145 7.26 -21.61 -13.12
C ARG A 145 8.01 -20.68 -14.05
N HIS A 146 8.10 -21.07 -15.31
CA HIS A 146 8.73 -20.22 -16.33
C HIS A 146 7.90 -18.97 -16.66
N GLN A 147 6.62 -18.95 -16.28
CA GLN A 147 5.68 -17.89 -16.64
C GLN A 147 5.28 -17.04 -15.42
N MET A 148 5.07 -15.75 -15.68
CA MET A 148 4.54 -14.79 -14.71
C MET A 148 3.09 -15.15 -14.35
N GLN A 149 2.81 -15.32 -13.06
CA GLN A 149 1.47 -15.60 -12.55
C GLN A 149 0.71 -14.32 -12.24
N PRO A 150 -0.47 -14.09 -12.85
CA PRO A 150 -1.29 -12.94 -12.51
C PRO A 150 -2.00 -13.15 -11.18
N SER A 151 -2.07 -12.10 -10.37
CA SER A 151 -2.93 -12.03 -9.19
C SER A 151 -3.45 -10.61 -9.00
N VAL A 152 -4.53 -10.46 -8.25
CA VAL A 152 -5.08 -9.15 -7.90
C VAL A 152 -5.20 -9.05 -6.39
N PHE A 153 -4.46 -8.13 -5.80
CA PHE A 153 -4.58 -7.81 -4.39
C PHE A 153 -5.61 -6.69 -4.20
N LEU A 154 -6.48 -6.87 -3.21
CA LEU A 154 -7.56 -5.95 -2.86
C LEU A 154 -7.46 -5.59 -1.40
N ALA A 155 -7.57 -4.30 -1.11
CA ALA A 155 -7.74 -3.79 0.23
C ALA A 155 -8.97 -2.89 0.29
N GLU A 156 -9.94 -3.31 1.09
CA GLU A 156 -11.24 -2.67 1.26
C GLU A 156 -11.33 -2.12 2.69
N ALA A 157 -12.08 -1.04 2.89
CA ALA A 157 -12.33 -0.54 4.23
C ALA A 157 -13.13 -1.57 5.04
N GLY A 158 -12.66 -1.88 6.25
CA GLY A 158 -13.46 -2.57 7.26
C GLY A 158 -13.78 -1.63 8.43
N GLU A 159 -14.53 -2.16 9.41
CA GLU A 159 -14.93 -1.42 10.61
C GLU A 159 -13.69 -1.05 11.45
N ASP A 160 -12.90 -2.06 11.83
CA ASP A 160 -11.71 -1.85 12.67
C ASP A 160 -10.40 -1.84 11.88
N HIS A 161 -10.30 -2.70 10.87
CA HIS A 161 -9.09 -2.93 10.09
C HIS A 161 -9.39 -3.02 8.59
N LEU A 162 -8.35 -2.80 7.79
CA LEU A 162 -8.43 -2.94 6.34
C LEU A 162 -8.63 -4.42 5.99
N ARG A 163 -9.66 -4.72 5.20
CA ARG A 163 -9.93 -6.09 4.73
C ARG A 163 -9.07 -6.36 3.51
N GLU A 164 -8.04 -7.17 3.70
CA GLU A 164 -7.07 -7.53 2.67
C GLU A 164 -7.42 -8.88 2.04
N ARG A 165 -7.39 -8.97 0.71
CA ARG A 165 -7.64 -10.22 -0.02
C ARG A 165 -6.74 -10.33 -1.23
N LEU A 166 -6.16 -11.51 -1.43
CA LEU A 166 -5.47 -11.87 -2.67
C LEU A 166 -6.39 -12.74 -3.53
N LEU A 167 -6.67 -12.28 -4.75
CA LEU A 167 -7.43 -13.03 -5.74
C LEU A 167 -6.47 -13.72 -6.73
N GLU A 168 -6.44 -15.04 -6.67
CA GLU A 168 -5.67 -15.88 -7.60
C GLU A 168 -6.48 -16.35 -8.81
N ARG A 169 -7.82 -16.31 -8.72
CA ARG A 169 -8.77 -16.74 -9.76
C ARG A 169 -9.94 -15.78 -9.85
N GLY A 170 -10.60 -15.77 -11.01
CA GLY A 170 -11.79 -14.92 -11.22
C GLY A 170 -11.52 -13.43 -11.06
N PHE A 171 -10.28 -12.99 -11.34
CA PHE A 171 -9.88 -11.62 -11.10
C PHE A 171 -10.58 -10.64 -12.04
N PRO A 172 -10.85 -9.39 -11.59
CA PRO A 172 -11.33 -8.34 -12.46
C PRO A 172 -10.34 -8.08 -13.60
N ARG A 173 -10.81 -7.54 -14.73
CA ARG A 173 -9.93 -7.19 -15.85
C ARG A 173 -9.36 -5.79 -15.62
N ILE A 174 -8.04 -5.64 -15.68
CA ILE A 174 -7.38 -4.32 -15.59
C ILE A 174 -7.91 -3.32 -16.63
N SER A 175 -8.30 -3.80 -17.81
CA SER A 175 -8.88 -2.98 -18.87
C SER A 175 -10.16 -2.27 -18.44
N ASP A 176 -10.96 -2.87 -17.54
CA ASP A 176 -12.16 -2.23 -17.02
C ASP A 176 -11.83 -1.13 -16.02
N THR A 177 -10.85 -1.38 -15.14
CA THR A 177 -10.33 -0.35 -14.22
C THR A 177 -9.72 0.82 -14.97
N LEU A 178 -8.98 0.58 -16.06
CA LEU A 178 -8.41 1.66 -16.88
C LEU A 178 -9.49 2.54 -17.54
N LYS A 179 -10.66 1.99 -17.89
CA LYS A 179 -11.80 2.79 -18.35
C LYS A 179 -12.32 3.72 -17.24
N LEU A 180 -12.37 3.24 -16.00
CA LEU A 180 -12.79 4.04 -14.84
C LEU A 180 -11.77 5.14 -14.51
N VAL A 181 -10.47 4.87 -14.67
CA VAL A 181 -9.41 5.89 -14.56
C VAL A 181 -9.57 6.97 -15.62
N LYS A 182 -9.79 6.58 -16.89
CA LYS A 182 -10.07 7.54 -17.98
C LYS A 182 -11.32 8.38 -17.72
N ALA A 183 -12.35 7.78 -17.11
CA ALA A 183 -13.56 8.46 -16.68
C ALA A 183 -13.40 9.28 -15.37
N LYS A 184 -12.18 9.36 -14.81
CA LYS A 184 -11.86 10.05 -13.55
C LYS A 184 -12.66 9.56 -12.34
N VAL A 185 -13.17 8.33 -12.38
CA VAL A 185 -13.93 7.70 -11.27
C VAL A 185 -12.98 7.17 -10.19
N CYS A 186 -11.78 6.75 -10.61
CA CYS A 186 -10.72 6.36 -9.71
C CYS A 186 -9.35 6.77 -10.28
N ARG A 187 -8.28 6.59 -9.49
CA ARG A 187 -6.95 7.11 -9.82
C ARG A 187 -5.93 5.97 -9.88
N GLU A 188 -5.07 6.01 -10.89
CA GLU A 188 -3.87 5.16 -10.94
C GLU A 188 -2.74 5.77 -10.10
N ILE A 189 -2.04 4.93 -9.36
CA ILE A 189 -0.81 5.30 -8.66
C ILE A 189 0.35 4.97 -9.59
N GLU A 190 1.07 6.01 -10.01
CA GLU A 190 2.22 5.88 -10.91
C GLU A 190 3.29 4.99 -10.29
N GLY A 191 3.60 3.90 -10.99
CA GLY A 191 4.62 2.94 -10.55
C GLY A 191 6.04 3.39 -10.86
N LYS A 192 7.02 2.76 -10.19
CA LYS A 192 8.45 2.96 -10.43
C LYS A 192 9.13 1.65 -10.79
N ASN A 193 10.06 1.71 -11.73
CA ASN A 193 10.92 0.57 -12.08
C ASN A 193 12.10 0.51 -11.12
N ARG A 194 12.35 -0.66 -10.53
CA ARG A 194 13.47 -0.89 -9.61
C ARG A 194 14.15 -2.23 -9.85
N LEU A 195 15.40 -2.31 -9.42
CA LEU A 195 16.11 -3.58 -9.34
C LEU A 195 15.82 -4.19 -7.98
N MET A 196 15.68 -5.51 -7.91
CA MET A 196 15.57 -6.20 -6.63
C MET A 196 16.84 -5.89 -5.81
N LEU A 197 16.66 -5.46 -4.55
CA LEU A 197 17.78 -5.25 -3.65
C LEU A 197 18.53 -6.57 -3.51
N ARG A 198 19.85 -6.52 -3.68
CA ARG A 198 20.73 -7.72 -3.65
C ARG A 198 20.79 -8.42 -2.30
N LYS A 199 20.08 -7.96 -1.26
CA LYS A 199 19.95 -8.74 -0.03
C LYS A 199 19.09 -9.95 -0.37
N PRO A 200 19.65 -11.16 -0.44
CA PRO A 200 18.81 -12.33 -0.55
C PRO A 200 17.85 -12.28 0.65
N LEU A 201 16.56 -12.51 0.40
CA LEU A 201 15.70 -13.00 1.47
C LEU A 201 16.42 -14.24 1.98
N ASP A 202 17.00 -14.14 3.16
CA ASP A 202 17.62 -15.30 3.80
C ASP A 202 16.47 -16.21 4.20
N LEU A 203 16.00 -16.99 3.21
CA LEU A 203 14.96 -18.00 3.35
C LEU A 203 15.54 -19.25 4.00
N THR A 204 16.77 -19.22 4.51
CA THR A 204 17.21 -20.26 5.41
C THR A 204 16.43 -20.08 6.71
N PRO A 205 15.51 -21.01 7.06
CA PRO A 205 14.98 -20.99 8.41
C PRO A 205 16.19 -21.15 9.32
N ARG A 206 16.39 -20.24 10.27
CA ARG A 206 17.33 -20.42 11.38
C ARG A 206 16.88 -21.63 12.20
N ARG A 207 17.15 -22.84 11.69
CA ARG A 207 17.13 -24.08 12.47
C ARG A 207 18.35 -24.01 13.38
N GLY A 208 18.16 -23.51 14.59
CA GLY A 208 19.23 -23.48 15.59
C GLY A 208 19.25 -22.30 16.55
N MET A 209 18.23 -21.44 16.58
CA MET A 209 18.00 -20.64 17.80
C MET A 209 17.30 -21.56 18.80
N ASN A 210 18.12 -22.29 19.56
CA ASN A 210 17.78 -22.62 20.94
C ASN A 210 17.67 -21.27 21.64
N ASP A 211 16.43 -20.79 21.79
CA ASP A 211 16.10 -19.76 22.76
C ASP A 211 16.11 -20.47 24.14
N ASP A 212 17.31 -20.80 24.61
CA ASP A 212 17.57 -21.08 26.03
C ASP A 212 17.83 -19.69 26.67
N ASP A 213 16.77 -18.88 26.74
CA ASP A 213 16.69 -17.74 27.67
C ASP A 213 16.43 -18.32 29.07
N ASP A 214 17.48 -18.88 29.68
CA ASP A 214 17.50 -19.17 31.11
C ASP A 214 17.82 -17.87 31.86
N ASP A 215 16.76 -17.29 32.41
CA ASP A 215 16.77 -16.33 33.50
C ASP A 215 17.48 -16.92 34.73
N GLU A 216 18.73 -16.54 35.02
CA GLU A 216 19.30 -16.64 36.38
C GLU A 216 20.20 -15.43 36.71
N ASP A 217 19.60 -14.51 37.45
CA ASP A 217 20.04 -13.75 38.62
C ASP A 217 21.53 -13.68 39.06
N GLU A 218 21.80 -12.53 39.69
CA GLU A 218 22.67 -12.28 40.85
C GLU A 218 23.97 -11.47 40.72
N ASP A 219 24.02 -10.51 41.65
CA ASP A 219 25.05 -9.55 41.99
C ASP A 219 26.40 -10.19 42.34
N GLU A 220 27.52 -9.53 42.01
CA GLU A 220 28.57 -9.30 43.01
C GLU A 220 29.60 -8.24 42.57
N LYS A 221 29.80 -7.26 43.45
CA LYS A 221 30.92 -6.32 43.43
C LYS A 221 32.24 -7.08 43.56
N LYS A 222 33.24 -6.71 42.77
CA LYS A 222 34.63 -6.77 43.24
C LYS A 222 35.52 -5.71 42.59
N ASP A 223 35.91 -4.76 43.43
CA ASP A 223 37.09 -3.93 43.24
C ASP A 223 38.31 -4.82 42.99
N THR A 224 39.10 -4.51 41.97
CA THR A 224 40.53 -4.81 42.01
C THR A 224 41.32 -3.82 41.17
N GLU A 225 42.38 -3.32 41.80
CA GLU A 225 43.26 -2.20 41.48
C GLU A 225 44.01 -2.27 40.14
N PRO A 226 44.52 -1.11 39.67
CA PRO A 226 45.34 -0.99 38.47
C PRO A 226 46.76 -1.52 38.72
N LYS A 227 47.25 -2.41 37.84
CA LYS A 227 48.66 -2.78 37.78
C LYS A 227 49.34 -2.20 36.55
N GLU A 228 50.26 -1.28 36.86
CA GLU A 228 51.56 -1.01 36.26
C GLU A 228 51.78 -1.35 34.79
N ALA A 229 52.05 -0.28 34.05
CA ALA A 229 52.89 -0.29 32.87
C ALA A 229 54.33 -0.71 33.22
N GLU A 230 54.94 -1.56 32.39
CA GLU A 230 56.30 -1.31 31.91
C GLU A 230 56.53 -1.91 30.50
N PRO A 231 57.32 -1.25 29.64
CA PRO A 231 57.57 -1.62 28.24
C PRO A 231 58.93 -2.31 28.04
N LYS A 232 59.17 -2.75 26.78
CA LYS A 232 60.41 -3.26 26.13
C LYS A 232 60.36 -4.78 25.90
N ALA A 233 60.83 -5.35 24.79
CA ALA A 233 61.89 -4.90 23.90
C ALA A 233 61.65 -5.27 22.43
N ALA A 234 62.22 -4.45 21.56
CA ALA A 234 62.45 -4.72 20.15
C ALA A 234 63.45 -5.87 19.97
N VAL A 235 63.18 -6.74 19.00
CA VAL A 235 64.18 -7.63 18.41
C VAL A 235 64.36 -7.17 16.97
N GLU A 236 65.49 -6.50 16.71
CA GLU A 236 65.92 -6.11 15.38
C GLU A 236 66.88 -7.19 14.83
N LEU A 237 66.58 -7.65 13.61
CA LEU A 237 67.40 -8.52 12.79
C LEU A 237 68.75 -7.87 12.42
N LYS A 238 69.82 -8.66 12.45
CA LYS A 238 71.06 -8.64 11.63
C LYS A 238 71.91 -9.81 12.18
N THR A 239 72.54 -10.71 11.43
CA THR A 239 72.92 -10.82 10.01
C THR A 239 73.22 -12.30 9.77
#